data_AF-A0AB33J184-F1
#
_entry.id   AF-A0AB33J184-F1
#
_cell.length_a   1.000
_cell.length_b   1.000
_cell.length_c   1.000
_cell.angle_alpha   90.00
_cell.angle_beta   90.00
_cell.angle_gamma   90.00
#
_symmetry.space_group_name_H-M   'P 1'
#
loop_
_entity.id
_entity.type
_entity.pdbx_description
1 polymer ?
#
loop_
_entity_poly.entity_id
_entity_poly.type
_entity_poly.pdbx_seq_one_letter_code
_entity_poly.pdbx_strand_id
1 'polypeptide(L)'
;MWLFYFVVKDKLSIFVADIKEIIDMRVISQKKIKNFYGQPEHEGAKISFQRWYHTVINRDYRSFAQILADFNDTVRENDLYVFSLDEGKYKIVTSIYFDTGCIYVRFVGTVSDYRTFVVDHE
;
A
#
# COMPACT_ATOMS: atom_id res chain seq x y z
N MET A 1 -22.80 -39.13 5.71
CA MET A 1 -21.34 -38.92 5.93
C MET A 1 -20.77 -37.82 5.03
N TRP A 2 -21.06 -37.79 3.72
CA TRP A 2 -20.63 -36.71 2.81
C TRP A 2 -21.25 -35.33 3.10
N LEU A 3 -22.52 -35.27 3.54
CA LEU A 3 -23.19 -34.02 3.93
C LEU A 3 -22.47 -33.30 5.09
N PHE A 4 -21.87 -34.05 6.01
CA PHE A 4 -21.14 -33.48 7.14
C PHE A 4 -19.81 -32.86 6.68
N TYR A 5 -19.12 -33.52 5.75
CA TYR A 5 -17.90 -33.00 5.13
C TYR A 5 -18.16 -31.71 4.34
N PHE A 6 -19.26 -31.65 3.58
CA PHE A 6 -19.66 -30.46 2.83
C PHE A 6 -19.94 -29.27 3.78
N VAL A 7 -20.72 -29.49 4.84
CA VAL A 7 -21.05 -28.45 5.84
C VAL A 7 -19.81 -27.95 6.58
N VAL A 8 -18.89 -28.85 6.95
CA VAL A 8 -17.64 -28.47 7.63
C VAL A 8 -16.73 -27.68 6.68
N LYS A 9 -16.65 -28.08 5.40
CA LYS A 9 -15.80 -27.42 4.40
C LYS A 9 -16.26 -26.00 4.09
N ASP A 10 -17.57 -25.77 3.97
CA ASP A 10 -18.14 -24.42 3.76
C ASP A 10 -17.94 -23.53 4.99
N LYS A 11 -18.16 -24.05 6.21
CA LYS A 11 -17.88 -23.30 7.44
C LYS A 11 -16.40 -22.94 7.55
N LEU A 12 -15.50 -23.84 7.16
CA LEU A 12 -14.07 -23.58 7.15
C LEU A 12 -13.70 -22.51 6.11
N SER A 13 -14.29 -22.55 4.91
CA SER A 13 -13.99 -21.57 3.87
C SER A 13 -14.49 -20.18 4.23
N ILE A 14 -15.67 -20.08 4.86
CA ILE A 14 -16.22 -18.81 5.34
C ILE A 14 -15.32 -18.24 6.45
N PHE A 15 -14.92 -19.07 7.41
CA PHE A 15 -14.04 -18.65 8.50
C PHE A 15 -12.65 -18.19 8.02
N VAL A 16 -12.07 -18.89 7.03
CA VAL A 16 -10.79 -18.49 6.43
C VAL A 16 -10.91 -17.19 5.64
N ALA A 17 -12.03 -16.97 4.93
CA ALA A 17 -12.29 -15.71 4.23
C ALA A 17 -12.41 -14.53 5.20
N ASP A 18 -13.15 -14.70 6.30
CA ASP A 18 -13.29 -13.68 7.35
C ASP A 18 -11.95 -13.34 8.02
N ILE A 19 -11.08 -14.34 8.27
CA ILE A 19 -9.73 -14.06 8.79
C ILE A 19 -8.91 -13.26 7.80
N LYS A 20 -9.03 -13.56 6.50
CA LYS A 20 -8.25 -12.91 5.45
C LYS A 20 -8.55 -11.41 5.35
N GLU A 21 -9.81 -11.01 5.49
CA GLU A 21 -10.18 -9.58 5.52
C GLU A 21 -9.66 -8.84 6.77
N ILE A 22 -9.26 -9.54 7.83
CA ILE A 22 -8.72 -8.96 9.07
C ILE A 22 -7.18 -8.76 9.00
N ILE A 23 -6.47 -9.48 8.13
CA ILE A 23 -5.01 -9.46 8.03
C ILE A 23 -4.46 -8.62 6.87
N ASP A 24 -5.29 -8.09 5.99
CA ASP A 24 -4.84 -7.28 4.87
C ASP A 24 -4.48 -5.83 5.28
N MET A 25 -3.47 -5.24 4.63
CA MET A 25 -3.06 -3.87 4.94
C MET A 25 -4.16 -2.86 4.57
N ARG A 26 -4.44 -1.92 5.47
CA ARG A 26 -5.39 -0.82 5.28
C ARG A 26 -4.68 0.47 4.91
N VAL A 27 -4.93 0.97 3.69
CA VAL A 27 -4.42 2.28 3.24
C VAL A 27 -5.37 3.41 3.62
N ILE A 28 -4.86 4.35 4.41
CA ILE A 28 -5.53 5.54 4.91
C ILE A 28 -5.06 6.77 4.13
N SER A 29 -5.94 7.77 3.97
CA SER A 29 -5.69 9.00 3.20
C SER A 29 -5.57 8.81 1.68
N GLN A 30 -6.30 7.84 1.12
CA GLN A 30 -6.38 7.58 -0.32
C GLN A 30 -6.77 8.79 -1.17
N LYS A 31 -7.46 9.79 -0.58
CA LYS A 31 -7.83 11.04 -1.26
C LYS A 31 -6.60 11.76 -1.84
N LYS A 32 -5.44 11.71 -1.16
CA LYS A 32 -4.20 12.32 -1.67
C LYS A 32 -3.76 11.72 -3.00
N ILE A 33 -3.82 10.38 -3.10
CA ILE A 33 -3.50 9.64 -4.32
C ILE A 33 -4.47 10.02 -5.44
N LYS A 34 -5.79 9.99 -5.15
CA LYS A 34 -6.83 10.34 -6.13
C LYS A 34 -6.73 11.77 -6.64
N ASN A 35 -6.41 12.70 -5.74
CA ASN A 35 -6.24 14.11 -6.09
C ASN A 35 -5.02 14.34 -6.97
N PHE A 36 -3.93 13.59 -6.75
CA PHE A 36 -2.70 13.74 -7.54
C PHE A 36 -2.91 13.34 -9.00
N TYR A 37 -3.34 12.10 -9.26
CA TYR A 37 -3.57 11.66 -10.65
C TYR A 37 -4.85 12.26 -11.27
N GLY A 38 -5.67 12.97 -10.48
CA GLY A 38 -6.82 13.73 -10.97
C GLY A 38 -6.42 15.04 -11.66
N GLN A 39 -5.16 15.46 -11.52
CA GLN A 39 -4.61 16.61 -12.23
C GLN A 39 -4.28 16.21 -13.68
N PRO A 40 -4.64 17.02 -14.69
CA PRO A 40 -4.40 16.70 -16.10
C PRO A 40 -2.94 16.37 -16.43
N GLU A 41 -1.99 17.05 -15.79
CA GLU A 41 -0.54 16.86 -15.93
C GLU A 41 -0.03 15.52 -15.38
N HIS A 42 -0.83 14.83 -14.56
CA HIS A 42 -0.46 13.61 -13.85
C HIS A 42 -1.42 12.45 -14.10
N GLU A 43 -2.27 12.53 -15.12
CA GLU A 43 -3.22 11.46 -15.47
C GLU A 43 -2.50 10.12 -15.72
N GLY A 44 -1.31 10.17 -16.35
CA GLY A 44 -0.47 8.99 -16.58
C GLY A 44 -0.03 8.27 -15.31
N ALA A 45 -0.06 8.92 -14.15
CA ALA A 45 0.27 8.30 -12.87
C ALA A 45 -0.81 7.31 -12.40
N LYS A 46 -2.06 7.46 -12.85
CA LYS A 46 -3.21 6.71 -12.33
C LYS A 46 -2.99 5.20 -12.27
N ILE A 47 -2.45 4.61 -13.33
CA ILE A 47 -2.23 3.15 -13.42
C ILE A 47 -1.22 2.70 -12.36
N SER A 48 -0.08 3.38 -12.25
CA SER A 48 0.99 3.04 -11.32
C SER A 48 0.54 3.18 -9.87
N PHE A 49 -0.21 4.23 -9.55
CA PHE A 49 -0.76 4.44 -8.20
C PHE A 49 -1.85 3.43 -7.83
N GLN A 50 -2.72 3.06 -8.77
CA GLN A 50 -3.71 2.02 -8.56
C GLN A 50 -3.07 0.64 -8.39
N ARG A 51 -2.02 0.34 -9.17
CA ARG A 51 -1.24 -0.89 -9.03
C ARG A 51 -0.61 -0.97 -7.65
N TRP A 52 0.07 0.09 -7.20
CA TRP A 52 0.62 0.16 -5.84
C TRP A 52 -0.47 -0.09 -4.79
N TYR A 53 -1.59 0.61 -4.89
CA TYR A 53 -2.70 0.47 -3.96
C TYR A 53 -3.21 -0.97 -3.90
N HIS A 54 -3.49 -1.58 -5.07
CA HIS A 54 -3.98 -2.95 -5.14
C HIS A 54 -2.97 -3.97 -4.62
N THR A 55 -1.68 -3.82 -4.94
CA THR A 55 -0.65 -4.72 -4.40
C THR A 55 -0.65 -4.67 -2.88
N VAL A 56 -0.62 -3.46 -2.32
CA VAL A 56 -0.49 -3.24 -0.88
C VAL A 56 -1.69 -3.77 -0.09
N ILE A 57 -2.93 -3.53 -0.56
CA ILE A 57 -4.13 -3.98 0.17
C ILE A 57 -4.36 -5.50 0.10
N ASN A 58 -3.68 -6.22 -0.80
CA ASN A 58 -3.82 -7.68 -0.95
C ASN A 58 -2.62 -8.43 -0.34
N ARG A 59 -1.97 -7.81 0.64
CA ARG A 59 -0.78 -8.30 1.33
C ARG A 59 -0.96 -8.08 2.82
N ASP A 60 -0.36 -8.97 3.60
CA ASP A 60 -0.19 -8.82 5.05
C ASP A 60 1.29 -8.55 5.33
N TYR A 61 1.71 -7.29 5.27
CA TYR A 61 3.09 -6.93 5.57
C TYR A 61 3.27 -6.86 7.09
N ARG A 62 4.22 -7.65 7.60
CA ARG A 62 4.65 -7.70 9.01
C ARG A 62 6.05 -7.15 9.24
N SER A 63 6.78 -6.85 8.16
CA SER A 63 8.11 -6.26 8.24
C SER A 63 8.48 -5.52 6.97
N PHE A 64 9.47 -4.63 7.10
CA PHE A 64 10.02 -3.92 5.94
C PHE A 64 10.62 -4.87 4.90
N ALA A 65 11.20 -6.00 5.32
CA ALA A 65 11.75 -6.99 4.39
C ALA A 65 10.67 -7.58 3.46
N GLN A 66 9.44 -7.76 3.94
CA GLN A 66 8.34 -8.22 3.10
C GLN A 66 7.89 -7.16 2.10
N ILE A 67 7.94 -5.88 2.48
CA ILE A 67 7.71 -4.77 1.53
C ILE A 67 8.75 -4.81 0.42
N LEU A 68 10.03 -4.98 0.75
CA LEU A 68 11.11 -5.04 -0.24
C LEU A 68 11.00 -6.22 -1.22
N ALA A 69 10.27 -7.28 -0.86
CA ALA A 69 10.01 -8.39 -1.77
C ALA A 69 9.08 -8.01 -2.92
N ASP A 70 8.12 -7.10 -2.70
CA ASP A 70 7.23 -6.58 -3.74
C ASP A 70 7.72 -5.24 -4.33
N PHE A 71 8.44 -4.43 -3.53
CA PHE A 71 8.90 -3.08 -3.86
C PHE A 71 10.38 -2.88 -3.45
N ASN A 72 11.29 -3.44 -4.24
CA ASN A 72 12.73 -3.53 -3.93
C ASN A 72 13.45 -2.18 -3.81
N ASP A 73 12.92 -1.12 -4.40
CA ASP A 73 13.47 0.23 -4.41
C ASP A 73 12.86 1.14 -3.32
N THR A 74 12.12 0.54 -2.38
CA THR A 74 11.56 1.27 -1.24
C THR A 74 12.68 1.63 -0.27
N VAL A 75 12.71 2.89 0.16
CA VAL A 75 13.67 3.39 1.14
C VAL A 75 12.93 3.74 2.44
N ARG A 76 13.59 3.54 3.59
CA ARG A 76 13.11 4.01 4.89
C ARG A 76 13.92 5.24 5.32
N GLU A 77 13.27 6.39 5.42
CA GLU A 77 13.88 7.68 5.81
C GLU A 77 12.98 8.37 6.84
N ASN A 78 13.53 8.86 7.95
CA ASN A 78 12.79 9.58 9.00
C ASN A 78 11.48 8.88 9.45
N ASP A 79 11.53 7.57 9.68
CA ASP A 79 10.38 6.71 10.02
C ASP A 79 9.25 6.68 8.97
N LEU A 80 9.54 7.14 7.76
CA LEU A 80 8.68 7.05 6.60
C LEU A 80 9.21 6.02 5.61
N TYR A 81 8.29 5.40 4.88
CA TYR A 81 8.55 4.46 3.80
C TYR A 81 8.25 5.16 2.49
N VAL A 82 9.28 5.26 1.65
CA VAL A 82 9.26 6.00 0.39
C VAL A 82 9.27 4.99 -0.75
N PHE A 83 8.13 4.85 -1.40
CA PHE A 83 7.97 4.00 -2.58
C PHE A 83 8.27 4.79 -3.85
N SER A 84 8.97 4.15 -4.78
CA SER A 84 9.18 4.67 -6.13
C SER A 84 8.18 4.02 -7.08
N LEU A 85 7.51 4.82 -7.90
CA LEU A 85 6.55 4.33 -8.90
C LEU A 85 6.95 4.78 -10.29
N ASP A 86 6.54 3.99 -11.30
CA ASP A 86 6.79 4.26 -12.72
C ASP A 86 8.27 4.54 -13.00
N GLU A 87 9.13 3.58 -12.64
CA GLU A 87 10.59 3.67 -12.79
C GLU A 87 11.19 4.88 -12.07
N GLY A 88 10.56 5.28 -10.97
CA GLY A 88 11.02 6.38 -10.12
C GLY A 88 10.52 7.76 -10.52
N LYS A 89 9.60 7.90 -11.50
CA LYS A 89 9.01 9.21 -11.82
C LYS A 89 8.17 9.80 -10.68
N TYR A 90 7.52 8.93 -9.91
CA TYR A 90 6.66 9.35 -8.80
C TYR A 90 7.11 8.73 -7.48
N LYS A 91 6.76 9.41 -6.39
CA LYS A 91 7.04 8.98 -5.02
C LYS A 91 5.75 8.93 -4.21
N ILE A 92 5.63 7.88 -3.38
CA ILE A 92 4.62 7.81 -2.31
C ILE A 92 5.37 7.69 -0.99
N VAL A 93 5.13 8.65 -0.11
CA VAL A 93 5.70 8.64 1.24
C VAL A 93 4.62 8.23 2.22
N THR A 94 4.91 7.22 3.03
CA THR A 94 3.94 6.63 3.96
C THR A 94 4.51 6.42 5.35
N SER A 95 3.65 6.46 6.36
CA SER A 95 3.95 5.84 7.66
C SER A 95 3.27 4.48 7.72
N ILE A 96 3.99 3.44 8.10
CA ILE A 96 3.47 2.06 8.13
C ILE A 96 3.54 1.54 9.57
N TYR A 97 2.40 1.06 10.05
CA TYR A 97 2.25 0.41 11.35
C TYR A 97 1.95 -1.07 11.11
N PHE A 98 2.99 -1.89 11.13
CA PHE A 98 2.90 -3.33 10.83
C PHE A 98 2.02 -4.10 11.81
N ASP A 99 2.01 -3.71 13.09
CA ASP A 99 1.21 -4.40 14.12
C ASP A 99 -0.29 -4.27 13.85
N THR A 100 -0.72 -3.10 13.36
CA THR A 100 -2.13 -2.79 13.06
C THR A 100 -2.47 -2.90 11.58
N GLY A 101 -1.52 -3.31 10.73
CA GLY A 101 -1.68 -3.35 9.27
C GLY A 101 -2.04 -2.01 8.63
N CYS A 102 -1.71 -0.87 9.25
CA CYS A 102 -2.16 0.45 8.77
C CYS A 102 -1.07 1.18 8.00
N ILE A 103 -1.43 1.71 6.82
CA ILE A 103 -0.54 2.51 5.96
C ILE A 103 -1.15 3.89 5.79
N TYR A 104 -0.45 4.91 6.26
CA TYR A 104 -0.88 6.30 6.16
C TYR A 104 -0.13 7.00 5.05
N VAL A 105 -0.84 7.45 4.02
CA VAL A 105 -0.25 8.25 2.95
C VAL A 105 0.05 9.67 3.46
N ARG A 106 1.34 10.00 3.59
CA ARG A 106 1.82 11.31 4.02
C ARG A 106 1.95 12.25 2.85
N PHE A 107 2.56 11.79 1.76
CA PHE A 107 2.82 12.59 0.57
C PHE A 107 2.75 11.74 -0.70
N VAL A 108 2.40 12.42 -1.79
CA VAL A 108 2.36 11.88 -3.15
C VAL A 108 2.85 12.98 -4.08
N GLY A 109 3.79 12.69 -4.98
CA GLY A 109 4.28 13.67 -5.94
C GLY A 109 5.31 13.12 -6.92
N THR A 110 5.90 14.01 -7.72
CA THR A 110 7.08 13.71 -8.54
C THR A 110 8.35 13.63 -7.70
N VAL A 111 9.47 13.22 -8.30
CA VAL A 111 10.79 13.27 -7.63
C VAL A 111 11.18 14.70 -7.23
N SER A 112 10.83 15.69 -8.06
CA SER A 112 11.09 17.10 -7.76
C SER A 112 10.29 17.54 -6.54
N ASP A 113 9.00 17.22 -6.49
CA ASP A 113 8.14 17.55 -5.35
C ASP A 113 8.61 16.84 -4.08
N TYR A 114 9.06 15.59 -4.19
CA TYR A 114 9.63 14.84 -3.08
C TYR A 114 10.87 15.51 -2.52
N ARG A 115 11.77 15.98 -3.40
CA ARG A 115 12.99 16.68 -2.96
C ARG A 115 12.67 17.92 -2.15
N THR A 116 11.66 18.70 -2.56
CA THR A 116 11.19 19.86 -1.78
C THR A 116 10.55 19.43 -0.46
N PHE A 117 9.70 18.38 -0.49
CA PHE A 117 9.07 17.85 0.72
C PHE A 117 10.07 17.44 1.80
N VAL A 118 11.18 16.79 1.42
CA VAL A 118 12.24 16.39 2.36
C VAL A 118 12.90 17.61 3.01
N VAL A 119 13.23 18.63 2.24
CA VAL A 119 13.88 19.87 2.74
C VAL A 119 13.00 20.60 3.76
N ASP A 120 11.68 20.59 3.57
CA ASP A 120 10.75 21.26 4.49
C ASP A 120 10.53 20.49 5.81
N HIS A 121 11.02 19.25 5.92
CA HIS A 121 10.78 18.34 7.06
C HIS A 121 12.07 17.77 7.67
N GLU A 122 13.24 18.34 7.35
CA GLU A 122 14.51 18.19 8.10
C GLU A 122 14.59 19.21 9.25
#